data_AF-A0A7D4FXZ2-F1
#
_entry.id   AF-A0A7D4FXZ2-F1
#
_cell.length_a   1.000
_cell.length_b   1.000
_cell.length_c   1.000
_cell.angle_alpha   90.00
_cell.angle_beta   90.00
_cell.angle_gamma   90.00
#
_symmetry.space_group_name_H-M   'P 1'
#
loop_
_entity.id
_entity.type
_entity.pdbx_description
1 polymer ?
#
loop_
_entity_poly.entity_id
_entity_poly.type
_entity_poly.pdbx_seq_one_letter_code
_entity_poly.pdbx_strand_id
1 'polypeptide(L)'
;MQYDKEILRVLAEAGNEGLSVQKVSRHVFNACNSLFNSLNQEDVHKYVQMYLLKNSKSCNSLIEKSRKGVYRLNENNQLSQQLILQFHDEVETPKEKPTEDRSLNLFDF
;
A
#
# COMPACT_ATOMS: atom_id res chain seq x y z
N MET A 1 -20.60 6.63 -5.73
CA MET A 1 -19.86 5.47 -6.27
C MET A 1 -18.69 5.18 -5.33
N GLN A 2 -18.54 3.94 -4.85
CA GLN A 2 -17.44 3.56 -3.93
C GLN A 2 -16.07 3.39 -4.64
N TYR A 3 -16.01 3.60 -5.96
CA TYR A 3 -14.80 3.36 -6.76
C TYR A 3 -13.60 4.16 -6.29
N ASP A 4 -13.75 5.44 -5.94
CA ASP A 4 -12.62 6.26 -5.49
C ASP A 4 -11.95 5.68 -4.24
N LYS A 5 -12.76 5.21 -3.28
CA LYS A 5 -12.27 4.58 -2.05
C LYS A 5 -11.58 3.25 -2.35
N GLU A 6 -12.18 2.42 -3.19
CA GLU A 6 -11.57 1.14 -3.59
C GLU A 6 -10.29 1.34 -4.41
N ILE A 7 -10.21 2.36 -5.28
CA ILE A 7 -8.98 2.71 -6.00
C ILE A 7 -7.87 3.06 -5.01
N LEU A 8 -8.14 3.92 -4.03
CA LEU A 8 -7.14 4.30 -3.03
C LEU A 8 -6.72 3.13 -2.16
N ARG A 9 -7.68 2.28 -1.75
CA ARG A 9 -7.40 1.07 -0.99
C ARG A 9 -6.50 0.11 -1.76
N VAL A 10 -6.83 -0.18 -3.02
CA VAL A 10 -6.04 -1.06 -3.89
C VAL A 10 -4.63 -0.51 -4.11
N LEU A 11 -4.48 0.81 -4.26
CA LEU A 11 -3.16 1.44 -4.38
C LEU A 11 -2.37 1.44 -3.06
N ALA A 12 -3.04 1.55 -1.91
CA ALA A 12 -2.40 1.43 -0.60
C ALA A 12 -1.88 0.00 -0.37
N GLU A 13 -2.68 -1.01 -0.71
CA GLU A 13 -2.30 -2.42 -0.61
C GLU A 13 -1.16 -2.81 -1.59
N ALA A 14 -1.07 -2.14 -2.74
CA ALA A 14 0.02 -2.35 -3.70
C ALA A 14 1.39 -1.83 -3.25
N GLY A 15 1.42 -0.91 -2.28
CA GLY A 15 2.64 -0.29 -1.79
C GLY A 15 3.47 0.38 -2.90
N ASN A 16 4.80 0.28 -2.75
CA ASN A 16 5.73 1.10 -3.54
C ASN A 16 5.90 0.63 -5.00
N GLU A 17 5.59 -0.63 -5.30
CA GLU A 17 5.60 -1.18 -6.67
C GLU A 17 4.45 -0.65 -7.52
N GLY A 18 3.32 -0.31 -6.88
CA GLY A 18 2.11 0.15 -7.55
C GLY A 18 1.42 -0.93 -8.39
N LEU A 19 0.38 -0.52 -9.13
CA LEU A 19 -0.43 -1.40 -9.97
C LEU A 19 -0.71 -0.79 -11.34
N SER A 20 -0.86 -1.67 -12.34
CA SER A 20 -1.31 -1.26 -13.67
C SER A 20 -2.79 -0.88 -13.65
N VAL A 21 -3.20 0.05 -14.52
CA VAL A 21 -4.61 0.46 -14.64
C VAL A 21 -5.54 -0.75 -14.78
N GLN A 22 -5.15 -1.73 -15.60
CA GLN A 22 -5.94 -2.94 -15.82
C GLN A 22 -6.15 -3.76 -14.53
N LYS A 23 -5.11 -3.90 -13.71
CA LYS A 23 -5.23 -4.60 -12.42
C LYS A 23 -6.12 -3.80 -11.47
N VAL A 24 -5.89 -2.49 -11.33
CA VAL A 24 -6.72 -1.64 -10.48
C VAL A 24 -8.20 -1.73 -10.88
N SER A 25 -8.51 -1.60 -12.18
CA SER A 25 -9.89 -1.75 -12.67
C SER A 25 -10.49 -3.10 -12.34
N ARG A 26 -9.71 -4.18 -12.43
CA ARG A 26 -10.20 -5.52 -12.09
C ARG A 26 -10.50 -5.64 -10.60
N HIS A 27 -9.63 -5.14 -9.73
CA HIS A 27 -9.87 -5.16 -8.28
C HIS A 27 -11.10 -4.33 -7.90
N VAL A 28 -11.24 -3.13 -8.45
CA VAL A 28 -12.40 -2.26 -8.21
C VAL A 28 -13.68 -2.91 -8.73
N PHE A 29 -13.64 -3.51 -9.92
CA PHE A 29 -14.77 -4.26 -10.46
C PHE A 29 -15.15 -5.41 -9.53
N ASN A 30 -14.19 -6.23 -9.11
CA ASN A 30 -14.45 -7.36 -8.23
C ASN A 30 -14.99 -6.94 -6.85
N ALA A 31 -14.56 -5.78 -6.34
CA ALA A 31 -15.00 -5.27 -5.04
C ALA A 31 -16.42 -4.67 -5.09
N CYS A 32 -16.79 -4.01 -6.20
CA CYS A 32 -18.05 -3.29 -6.31
C CYS A 32 -19.15 -4.03 -7.09
N ASN A 33 -18.78 -5.02 -7.91
CA ASN A 33 -19.72 -5.85 -8.65
C ASN A 33 -20.32 -6.89 -7.70
N SER A 34 -21.63 -6.87 -7.53
CA SER A 34 -22.33 -7.78 -6.61
C SER A 34 -23.60 -8.34 -7.26
N LEU A 35 -24.21 -9.35 -6.64
CA LEU A 35 -25.43 -10.00 -7.14
C LEU A 35 -26.56 -8.99 -7.43
N PHE A 36 -26.69 -7.94 -6.62
CA PHE A 36 -27.76 -6.94 -6.72
C PHE A 36 -27.33 -5.67 -7.45
N ASN A 37 -26.07 -5.56 -7.84
CA ASN A 37 -25.53 -4.40 -8.56
C ASN A 37 -24.52 -4.89 -9.60
N SER A 38 -25.05 -5.29 -10.76
CA SER A 38 -24.24 -5.72 -11.90
C SER A 38 -23.61 -4.51 -12.56
N LEU A 39 -22.29 -4.53 -12.68
CA LEU A 39 -21.50 -3.48 -13.29
C LEU A 39 -20.98 -3.93 -14.65
N ASN A 40 -20.74 -2.97 -15.53
CA ASN A 40 -19.97 -3.21 -16.75
C ASN A 40 -18.48 -2.99 -16.46
N GLN A 41 -17.65 -3.99 -16.74
CA GLN A 41 -16.21 -3.92 -16.54
C GLN A 41 -15.55 -2.80 -17.36
N GLU A 42 -16.06 -2.50 -18.56
CA GLU A 42 -15.53 -1.45 -19.44
C GLU A 42 -15.76 -0.06 -18.86
N ASP A 43 -16.92 0.17 -18.24
CA ASP A 43 -17.25 1.44 -17.61
C ASP A 43 -16.42 1.66 -16.34
N VAL A 44 -16.21 0.61 -15.54
CA VAL A 44 -15.28 0.65 -14.40
C VAL A 44 -13.86 0.93 -14.88
N HIS A 45 -13.42 0.32 -15.98
CA HIS A 45 -12.09 0.57 -16.53
C HIS A 45 -11.89 2.02 -16.97
N LYS A 46 -12.84 2.57 -17.75
CA LYS A 46 -12.82 3.97 -18.18
C LYS A 46 -12.80 4.91 -16.98
N TYR A 47 -13.63 4.64 -15.96
CA TYR A 47 -13.68 5.44 -14.75
C TYR A 47 -12.34 5.47 -14.03
N VAL A 48 -11.76 4.29 -13.76
CA VAL A 48 -10.46 4.15 -13.07
C VAL A 48 -9.37 4.86 -13.85
N GLN A 49 -9.34 4.69 -15.18
CA GLN A 49 -8.36 5.36 -16.04
C GLN A 49 -8.45 6.89 -15.92
N MET A 50 -9.66 7.45 -16.01
CA MET A 50 -9.87 8.89 -15.87
C MET A 50 -9.50 9.41 -14.48
N TYR A 51 -9.86 8.66 -13.43
CA TYR A 51 -9.57 9.02 -12.05
C TYR A 51 -8.06 9.08 -11.80
N LEU A 52 -7.31 8.06 -12.22
CA LEU A 52 -5.86 8.00 -12.06
C LEU A 52 -5.17 9.14 -12.83
N LEU A 53 -5.59 9.40 -14.08
CA LEU A 53 -5.05 10.49 -14.89
C LEU A 53 -5.32 11.88 -14.31
N LYS A 54 -6.50 12.08 -13.69
CA LYS A 54 -6.87 13.36 -13.07
C LYS A 54 -6.06 13.63 -11.81
N ASN A 55 -5.83 12.60 -11.01
CA ASN A 55 -5.20 12.69 -9.69
C ASN A 55 -3.68 12.46 -9.70
N SER A 56 -3.04 12.39 -10.88
CA SER A 56 -1.59 12.20 -11.01
C SER A 56 -0.87 13.34 -11.74
N LYS A 57 -1.49 14.52 -11.87
CA LYS A 57 -0.95 15.62 -12.70
C LYS A 57 0.09 16.49 -11.98
N SER A 58 -0.01 16.63 -10.67
CA SER A 58 0.85 17.51 -9.88
C SER A 58 1.85 16.70 -9.06
N CYS A 59 3.04 17.24 -8.80
CA CYS A 59 4.08 16.58 -8.00
C CYS A 59 3.64 16.28 -6.55
N ASN A 60 2.71 17.08 -6.01
CA ASN A 60 2.12 16.88 -4.68
C ASN A 60 0.77 16.14 -4.72
N SER A 61 0.41 15.50 -5.84
CA SER A 61 -0.86 14.77 -5.91
C SER A 61 -0.82 13.53 -5.02
N LEU A 62 -1.99 13.08 -4.57
CA LEU A 62 -2.13 11.88 -3.76
C LEU A 62 -1.66 10.61 -4.49
N ILE A 63 -1.84 10.58 -5.82
CA ILE A 63 -1.43 9.46 -6.67
C ILE A 63 -0.28 9.92 -7.56
N GLU A 64 0.71 9.07 -7.74
CA GLU A 64 1.80 9.30 -8.68
C GLU A 64 1.93 8.16 -9.70
N LYS A 65 2.52 8.51 -10.83
CA LYS A 65 2.75 7.58 -11.93
C LYS A 65 4.18 7.08 -11.86
N SER A 66 4.35 5.82 -11.47
CA SER A 66 5.67 5.18 -11.34
C SER A 66 6.25 4.83 -12.72
N ARG A 67 5.51 4.07 -13.53
CA ARG A 67 5.90 3.66 -14.89
C ARG A 67 4.77 3.88 -15.89
N LYS A 68 5.01 3.62 -17.18
CA LYS A 68 3.96 3.76 -18.21
C LYS A 68 2.78 2.83 -17.88
N GLY A 69 1.68 3.43 -17.43
CA GLY A 69 0.44 2.72 -17.10
C GLY A 69 0.40 2.11 -15.69
N VAL A 70 1.41 2.37 -14.84
CA VAL A 70 1.48 1.89 -13.45
C VAL A 70 1.40 3.08 -12.50
N TYR A 71 0.51 2.99 -11.52
CA TYR A 71 0.21 4.04 -10.55
C TYR A 71 0.40 3.53 -9.12
N ARG A 72 0.79 4.43 -8.21
CA ARG A 72 0.93 4.17 -6.76
C ARG A 72 0.53 5.40 -5.96
N LEU A 73 0.38 5.24 -4.64
CA LEU A 73 0.23 6.39 -3.74
C LEU A 73 1.55 7.15 -3.62
N ASN A 74 1.48 8.48 -3.59
CA ASN A 74 2.65 9.34 -3.47
C ASN A 74 3.09 9.43 -2.02
N GLU A 75 4.24 8.86 -1.69
CA GLU A 75 4.80 8.85 -0.32
C GLU A 75 5.17 10.25 0.20
N ASN A 76 5.40 11.21 -0.70
CA ASN A 76 5.74 12.60 -0.33
C ASN A 76 4.53 13.42 0.11
N ASN A 77 3.30 12.92 -0.12
CA ASN A 77 2.08 13.60 0.29
C ASN A 77 1.65 13.13 1.69
N GLN A 78 1.41 14.09 2.60
CA GLN A 78 1.00 13.80 3.99
C GLN A 78 -0.30 12.97 4.10
N LEU A 79 -1.27 13.18 3.20
CA LEU A 79 -2.52 12.41 3.18
C LEU A 79 -2.30 10.98 2.73
N SER A 80 -1.39 10.76 1.78
CA SER A 80 -1.03 9.39 1.35
C SER A 80 -0.36 8.62 2.48
N GLN A 81 0.50 9.28 3.27
CA GLN A 81 1.18 8.65 4.40
C GLN A 81 0.18 8.11 5.44
N GLN A 82 -0.93 8.80 5.67
CA GLN A 82 -1.99 8.33 6.57
C GLN A 82 -2.71 7.06 6.07
N LEU A 83 -2.64 6.77 4.78
CA LEU A 83 -3.27 5.59 4.17
C LEU A 83 -2.34 4.37 4.11
N ILE A 84 -1.02 4.57 4.31
CA ILE A 84 -0.01 3.52 4.18
C ILE A 84 0.35 2.98 5.56
N LEU A 85 0.24 1.67 5.73
CA LEU A 85 0.79 0.98 6.89
C LEU A 85 2.27 0.69 6.65
N GLN A 86 3.15 1.42 7.35
CA GLN A 86 4.58 1.18 7.33
C GLN A 86 4.93 0.12 8.36
N PHE A 87 5.12 -1.12 7.91
CA PHE A 87 5.68 -2.19 8.74
C PHE A 87 7.20 -2.03 8.74
N HIS A 88 7.78 -1.78 9.91
CA HIS A 88 9.23 -1.92 10.09
C HIS A 88 9.50 -3.36 10.51
N ASP A 89 10.25 -4.08 9.71
CA ASP A 89 10.90 -5.31 10.15
C ASP A 89 12.02 -4.87 11.09
N GLU A 90 11.69 -4.60 12.35
CA GLU A 90 12.70 -4.58 13.40
C GLU A 90 13.28 -6.00 13.44
N VAL A 91 14.39 -6.19 12.73
CA VAL A 91 15.29 -7.29 13.04
C VAL A 91 15.79 -6.97 14.44
N GLU A 92 15.08 -7.47 15.45
CA GLU A 92 15.58 -7.58 16.81
C GLU A 92 16.83 -8.45 16.71
N THR A 93 17.97 -7.85 16.35
CA THR A 93 19.26 -8.40 16.69
C THR A 93 19.26 -8.41 18.20
N PRO A 94 19.21 -9.58 18.85
CA PRO A 94 19.31 -9.61 20.30
C PRO A 94 20.68 -9.01 20.59
N LYS A 95 20.71 -7.81 21.18
CA LYS A 95 21.92 -7.33 21.84
C LYS A 95 22.15 -8.33 22.96
N GLU A 96 23.01 -9.32 22.73
CA GLU A 96 23.50 -10.21 23.77
C GLU A 96 24.06 -9.32 24.87
N LYS A 97 23.30 -9.17 25.96
CA LYS A 97 23.83 -8.58 27.17
C LYS A 97 24.91 -9.54 27.64
N PRO A 98 26.12 -9.07 28.00
CA PRO A 98 27.12 -9.94 28.58
C PRO A 98 26.49 -10.68 29.76
N THR A 99 26.49 -12.00 29.69
CA THR A 99 25.95 -12.86 30.74
C THR A 99 26.93 -12.76 31.90
N GLU A 100 26.59 -11.99 32.93
CA GLU A 100 27.36 -11.96 34.18
C GLU A 100 27.24 -13.32 34.84
N ASP A 101 28.37 -14.02 34.97
CA ASP A 101 28.43 -15.27 35.73
C ASP A 101 28.19 -14.98 37.21
N ARG A 102 27.08 -15.51 37.74
CA ARG A 102 26.70 -15.41 39.16
C ARG A 102 26.94 -16.69 39.93
N SER A 103 27.66 -17.65 39.34
CA SER A 103 28.02 -18.87 40.05
C SER A 103 29.01 -18.56 41.19
N LEU A 104 28.89 -19.32 42.28
CA LEU A 104 29.81 -19.23 43.41
C LEU A 104 31.12 -19.94 43.04
N ASN A 105 32.26 -19.30 43.34
CA ASN A 105 33.57 -19.90 43.13
C ASN A 105 33.74 -21.14 44.02
N LEU A 106 33.82 -22.31 43.39
CA LEU A 106 33.91 -23.60 44.06
C LEU A 106 35.26 -23.84 44.76
N PHE A 107 36.26 -23.00 44.50
CA PHE A 107 37.64 -23.18 44.97
C PHE A 107 38.11 -22.10 45.96
N ASP A 108 37.21 -21.25 46.45
CA ASP A 108 37.52 -20.29 47.52
C ASP A 108 37.49 -21.00 48.89
N PHE A 109 38.43 -21.93 49.11
CA PHE A 109 38.70 -22.61 50.39
C PHE A 109 40.04 -22.17 50.99
#